data_AF-A0A382Q283-F1
#
_entry.id   AF-A0A382Q283-F1
#
_cell.length_a   1.000
_cell.length_b   1.000
_cell.length_c   1.000
_cell.angle_alpha   90.00
_cell.angle_beta   90.00
_cell.angle_gamma   90.00
#
_symmetry.space_group_name_H-M   'P 1'
#
loop_
_entity.id
_entity.type
_entity.pdbx_description
1 polymer ?
#
loop_
_entity_poly.entity_id
_entity_poly.type
_entity_poly.pdbx_seq_one_letter_code
_entity_poly.pdbx_strand_id
1 'polypeptide(L)'
;NNSLLVPSEEVPAKMMEFIEANLLTQLKAEPEINITKLKATLPEGSFNAYANTKLVGIDALPGTLEDAAYWVTHLLADAQITADKALAQSMASGYMMGQLMATPQAQNMTAEELQAAVEQQTPMMLSTFAQQGLIKETEKGYETKLTLKDGEASVNGTPIPLPFAPQ
;
A
#
# COMPACT_ATOMS: atom_id res chain seq x y z
N ASN A 1 4.32 23.88 36.92
CA ASN A 1 4.45 23.17 35.63
C ASN A 1 4.39 21.68 35.91
N ASN A 2 3.18 21.15 36.18
CA ASN A 2 2.96 19.74 36.60
C ASN A 2 2.55 18.82 35.44
N SER A 3 2.62 19.32 34.20
CA SER A 3 2.07 18.63 33.01
C SER A 3 2.87 17.38 32.57
N LEU A 4 3.91 16.99 33.30
CA LEU A 4 4.78 15.86 32.99
C LEU A 4 4.73 14.74 34.05
N LEU A 5 3.79 14.81 35.00
CA LEU A 5 3.64 13.83 36.10
C LEU A 5 2.45 12.88 35.90
N VAL A 6 2.12 12.52 34.66
CA VAL A 6 1.14 11.43 34.44
C VAL A 6 1.82 10.12 34.85
N PRO A 7 1.31 9.38 35.85
CA PRO A 7 1.83 8.06 36.19
C PRO A 7 1.87 7.20 34.92
N SER A 8 2.93 6.42 34.71
CA SER A 8 3.11 5.62 33.49
C SER A 8 1.94 4.67 33.21
N GLU A 9 1.24 4.24 34.26
CA GLU A 9 0.05 3.40 34.20
C GLU A 9 -1.20 4.13 33.67
N GLU A 10 -1.26 5.45 33.80
CA GLU A 10 -2.38 6.29 33.35
C GLU A 10 -2.19 6.86 31.94
N VAL A 11 -0.96 6.81 31.39
CA VAL A 11 -0.62 7.30 30.05
C VAL A 11 -1.52 6.69 28.96
N PRO A 12 -1.78 5.37 28.92
CA PRO A 12 -2.65 4.80 27.88
C PRO A 12 -4.08 5.34 27.94
N ALA A 13 -4.66 5.44 29.14
CA ALA A 13 -6.02 5.94 29.33
C ALA A 13 -6.12 7.43 28.96
N LYS A 14 -5.15 8.24 29.38
CA LYS A 14 -5.10 9.67 29.05
C LYS A 14 -4.86 9.93 27.56
N MET A 15 -4.11 9.06 26.88
CA MET A 15 -3.94 9.13 25.44
C MET A 15 -5.23 8.79 24.69
N MET A 16 -5.98 7.78 25.12
CA MET A 16 -7.30 7.47 24.56
C MET A 16 -8.29 8.62 24.76
N GLU A 17 -8.38 9.17 25.97
CA GLU A 17 -9.22 10.34 26.27
C GLU A 17 -8.87 11.54 25.37
N PHE A 18 -7.57 11.78 25.15
CA PHE A 18 -7.11 12.82 24.23
C PHE A 18 -7.53 12.55 22.79
N ILE A 19 -7.40 11.31 22.31
CA ILE A 19 -7.81 10.92 20.96
C ILE A 19 -9.32 11.10 20.82
N GLU A 20 -10.14 10.55 21.71
CA GLU A 20 -11.59 10.68 21.66
C GLU A 20 -12.05 12.14 21.65
N ALA A 21 -11.43 12.99 22.47
CA ALA A 21 -11.80 14.40 22.57
C ALA A 21 -11.35 15.25 21.38
N ASN A 22 -10.29 14.88 20.66
CA ASN A 22 -9.64 15.75 19.67
C ASN A 22 -9.62 15.19 18.24
N LEU A 23 -9.82 13.88 18.05
CA LEU A 23 -9.66 13.22 16.76
C LEU A 23 -10.57 13.84 15.70
N LEU A 24 -11.86 14.01 15.98
CA LEU A 24 -12.80 14.57 15.00
C LEU A 24 -12.38 15.97 14.54
N THR A 25 -11.92 16.82 15.46
CA THR A 25 -11.43 18.17 15.12
C THR A 25 -10.24 18.11 14.17
N GLN A 26 -9.32 17.16 14.37
CA GLN A 26 -8.18 16.97 13.49
C GLN A 26 -8.57 16.41 12.13
N LEU A 27 -9.52 15.48 12.08
CA LEU A 27 -10.00 14.88 10.82
C LEU A 27 -10.80 15.88 9.97
N LYS A 28 -11.53 16.81 10.61
CA LYS A 28 -12.21 17.93 9.93
C LYS A 28 -11.27 18.90 9.23
N ALA A 29 -10.01 18.95 9.63
CA ALA A 29 -8.99 19.73 8.94
C ALA A 29 -8.49 19.05 7.65
N GLU A 30 -9.06 17.90 7.29
CA GLU A 30 -8.74 17.12 6.09
C GLU A 30 -7.23 16.83 5.96
N PRO A 31 -6.64 16.10 6.93
CA PRO A 31 -5.21 15.86 6.96
C PRO A 31 -4.75 15.10 5.73
N GLU A 32 -3.51 15.40 5.31
CA GLU A 32 -2.88 14.82 4.13
C GLU A 32 -1.47 14.30 4.42
N ILE A 33 -1.08 13.26 3.70
CA ILE A 33 0.28 12.71 3.69
C ILE A 33 0.71 12.59 2.23
N ASN A 34 1.70 13.40 1.85
CA ASN A 34 2.15 13.51 0.46
C ASN A 34 3.64 13.16 0.33
N ILE A 35 3.91 12.10 -0.43
CA ILE A 35 5.21 11.75 -0.97
C ILE A 35 5.29 12.31 -2.38
N THR A 36 5.79 13.54 -2.51
CA THR A 36 5.86 14.24 -3.81
C THR A 36 6.89 13.63 -4.76
N LYS A 37 7.95 13.03 -4.21
CA LYS A 37 8.98 12.32 -4.97
C LYS A 37 9.75 11.33 -4.12
N LEU A 38 9.67 10.06 -4.49
CA LEU A 38 10.53 8.99 -4.00
C LEU A 38 11.28 8.40 -5.20
N LYS A 39 12.59 8.28 -5.09
CA LYS A 39 13.42 7.69 -6.16
C LYS A 39 14.57 6.88 -5.56
N ALA A 40 14.95 5.80 -6.23
CA ALA A 40 16.20 5.11 -5.94
C ALA A 40 16.82 4.56 -7.22
N THR A 41 18.13 4.35 -7.17
CA THR A 41 18.91 3.70 -8.23
C THR A 41 19.69 2.56 -7.57
N LEU A 42 19.51 1.37 -8.10
CA LEU A 42 20.13 0.11 -7.70
C LEU A 42 20.89 -0.47 -8.91
N PRO A 43 21.74 -1.50 -8.73
CA PRO A 43 22.43 -2.15 -9.85
C PRO A 43 21.48 -2.64 -10.96
N GLU A 44 20.27 -3.06 -10.58
CA GLU A 44 19.25 -3.60 -11.48
C GLU A 44 18.43 -2.51 -12.20
N GLY A 45 18.63 -1.23 -11.85
CA GLY A 45 17.95 -0.09 -12.46
C GLY A 45 17.43 0.93 -11.45
N SER A 46 16.56 1.81 -11.91
CA SER A 46 15.97 2.88 -11.11
C SER A 46 14.45 2.77 -11.01
N PHE A 47 13.90 3.37 -9.96
CA PHE A 47 12.46 3.62 -9.86
C PHE A 47 12.18 5.07 -9.45
N ASN A 48 11.00 5.55 -9.83
CA ASN A 48 10.45 6.83 -9.38
C ASN A 48 9.00 6.61 -8.95
N ALA A 49 8.61 7.22 -7.84
CA ALA A 49 7.27 7.14 -7.31
C ALA A 49 6.81 8.46 -6.70
N TYR A 50 5.50 8.63 -6.64
CA TYR A 50 4.82 9.59 -5.77
C TYR A 50 3.58 8.92 -5.17
N ALA A 51 3.11 9.47 -4.05
CA ALA A 51 1.85 9.10 -3.44
C ALA A 51 1.27 10.33 -2.73
N ASN A 52 0.02 10.66 -3.02
CA ASN A 52 -0.71 11.70 -2.33
C ASN A 52 -1.92 11.05 -1.67
N THR A 53 -2.10 11.30 -0.38
CA THR A 53 -3.29 10.82 0.35
C THR A 53 -3.89 11.96 1.16
N LYS A 54 -5.22 11.97 1.22
CA LYS A 54 -5.97 13.00 1.94
C LYS A 54 -7.26 12.40 2.49
N LEU A 55 -7.58 12.71 3.75
CA LEU A 55 -8.90 12.44 4.30
C LEU A 55 -9.85 13.59 3.99
N VAL A 56 -11.08 13.30 3.57
CA VAL A 56 -12.07 14.31 3.14
C VAL A 56 -13.46 14.02 3.67
N GLY A 57 -14.24 15.09 3.89
CA GLY A 57 -15.67 14.97 4.17
C GLY A 57 -16.04 14.25 5.49
N ILE A 58 -15.15 14.28 6.49
CA ILE A 58 -15.40 13.64 7.80
C ILE A 58 -16.12 14.63 8.72
N ASP A 59 -17.43 14.46 8.86
CA ASP A 59 -18.26 15.31 9.74
C ASP A 59 -18.54 14.70 11.12
N ALA A 60 -18.46 13.37 11.21
CA ALA A 60 -18.62 12.58 12.42
C ALA A 60 -17.56 11.47 12.46
N LEU A 61 -17.40 10.78 13.60
CA LEU A 61 -16.60 9.56 13.67
C LEU A 61 -17.49 8.34 13.35
N PRO A 62 -16.91 7.26 12.81
CA PRO A 62 -17.64 6.00 12.68
C PRO A 62 -18.00 5.45 14.07
N GLY A 63 -18.97 4.52 14.10
CA GLY A 63 -19.35 3.86 15.36
C GLY A 63 -18.20 3.10 16.02
N THR A 64 -17.21 2.66 15.23
CA THR A 64 -15.96 2.05 15.68
C THR A 64 -14.84 2.49 14.76
N LEU A 65 -13.64 2.73 15.30
CA LEU A 65 -12.50 3.22 14.49
C LEU A 65 -11.96 2.14 13.53
N GLU A 66 -12.38 0.89 13.68
CA GLU A 66 -12.04 -0.25 12.83
C GLU A 66 -12.93 -0.37 11.59
N ASP A 67 -13.87 0.57 11.38
CA ASP A 67 -14.76 0.57 10.22
C ASP A 67 -14.02 0.94 8.93
N ALA A 68 -13.41 -0.06 8.29
CA ALA A 68 -12.68 0.11 7.04
C ALA A 68 -13.56 0.63 5.89
N ALA A 69 -14.85 0.31 5.88
CA ALA A 69 -15.79 0.77 4.86
C ALA A 69 -16.00 2.29 4.97
N TYR A 70 -16.14 2.79 6.19
CA TYR A 70 -16.19 4.23 6.46
C TYR A 70 -14.90 4.92 6.01
N TRP A 71 -13.74 4.42 6.42
CA TRP A 71 -12.47 5.10 6.12
C TRP A 71 -12.17 5.14 4.62
N VAL A 72 -12.51 4.08 3.88
CA VAL A 72 -12.23 4.04 2.45
C VAL A 72 -13.07 5.03 1.64
N THR A 73 -14.29 5.35 2.09
CA THR A 73 -15.13 6.38 1.44
C THR A 73 -14.63 7.80 1.72
N HIS A 74 -13.89 7.99 2.81
CA HIS A 74 -13.31 9.28 3.20
C HIS A 74 -11.85 9.46 2.77
N LEU A 75 -11.24 8.46 2.13
CA LEU A 75 -9.85 8.51 1.68
C LEU A 75 -9.78 8.85 0.19
N LEU A 76 -9.09 9.95 -0.12
CA LEU A 76 -8.59 10.23 -1.47
C LEU A 76 -7.14 9.77 -1.55
N ALA A 77 -6.82 8.98 -2.57
CA ALA A 77 -5.44 8.59 -2.85
C ALA A 77 -5.13 8.66 -4.35
N ASP A 78 -3.93 9.14 -4.68
CA ASP A 78 -3.37 9.12 -6.03
C ASP A 78 -1.89 8.78 -5.91
N ALA A 79 -1.49 7.64 -6.45
CA ALA A 79 -0.13 7.15 -6.38
C ALA A 79 0.32 6.61 -7.73
N GLN A 80 1.60 6.74 -8.01
CA GLN A 80 2.21 6.17 -9.21
C GLN A 80 3.61 5.71 -8.89
N ILE A 81 3.98 4.59 -9.49
CA ILE A 81 5.33 4.06 -9.48
C ILE A 81 5.72 3.70 -10.92
N THR A 82 6.96 4.02 -11.27
CA THR A 82 7.62 3.61 -12.50
C THR A 82 8.95 2.96 -12.14
N ALA A 83 9.28 1.85 -12.78
CA ALA A 83 10.53 1.14 -12.53
C ALA A 83 11.10 0.56 -13.82
N ASP A 84 12.42 0.54 -13.93
CA ASP A 84 13.11 -0.13 -15.02
C ASP A 84 12.80 -1.64 -15.02
N LYS A 85 12.81 -2.26 -16.20
CA LYS A 85 12.37 -3.66 -16.39
C LYS A 85 13.11 -4.66 -15.48
N ALA A 86 14.44 -4.57 -15.43
CA ALA A 86 15.28 -5.47 -14.63
C ALA A 86 15.06 -5.29 -13.13
N LEU A 87 14.87 -4.04 -12.67
CA LEU A 87 14.53 -3.77 -11.28
C LEU A 87 13.15 -4.33 -10.92
N ALA A 88 12.13 -4.11 -11.74
CA ALA A 88 10.80 -4.66 -11.52
C ALA A 88 10.81 -6.20 -11.48
N GLN A 89 11.60 -6.84 -12.35
CA GLN A 89 11.81 -8.28 -12.34
C GLN A 89 12.49 -8.76 -11.05
N SER A 90 13.51 -8.06 -10.57
CA SER A 90 14.18 -8.38 -9.30
C SER A 90 13.23 -8.30 -8.12
N MET A 91 12.42 -7.22 -8.03
CA MET A 91 11.41 -7.06 -6.99
C MET A 91 10.35 -8.17 -7.05
N ALA A 92 9.87 -8.49 -8.26
CA ALA A 92 8.91 -9.55 -8.48
C ALA A 92 9.45 -10.94 -8.11
N SER A 93 10.72 -11.22 -8.41
CA SER A 93 11.40 -12.44 -7.99
C SER A 93 11.53 -12.52 -6.47
N GLY A 94 11.87 -11.42 -5.79
CA GLY A 94 11.90 -11.36 -4.33
C GLY A 94 10.54 -11.64 -3.70
N TYR A 95 9.47 -11.08 -4.28
CA TYR A 95 8.09 -11.37 -3.86
C TYR A 95 7.73 -12.85 -4.07
N MET A 96 8.01 -13.39 -5.26
CA MET A 96 7.75 -14.79 -5.61
C MET A 96 8.50 -15.75 -4.67
N MET A 97 9.77 -15.46 -4.38
CA MET A 97 10.56 -16.21 -3.41
C MET A 97 9.89 -16.23 -2.03
N GLY A 98 9.43 -15.07 -1.55
CA GLY A 98 8.70 -14.96 -0.30
C GLY A 98 7.39 -15.78 -0.28
N GLN A 99 6.64 -15.77 -1.38
CA GLN A 99 5.42 -16.57 -1.53
C GLN A 99 5.71 -18.07 -1.49
N LEU A 100 6.73 -18.53 -2.23
CA LEU A 100 7.10 -19.94 -2.26
C LEU A 100 7.58 -20.42 -0.88
N MET A 101 8.43 -19.64 -0.21
CA MET A 101 8.92 -19.95 1.14
C MET A 101 7.82 -20.01 2.20
N ALA A 102 6.69 -19.35 1.97
CA ALA A 102 5.51 -19.45 2.84
C ALA A 102 4.72 -20.76 2.64
N THR A 103 5.00 -21.53 1.59
CA THR A 103 4.34 -22.82 1.34
C THR A 103 5.08 -23.99 2.00
N PRO A 104 4.37 -25.07 2.40
CA PRO A 104 5.01 -26.30 2.87
C PRO A 104 5.90 -26.97 1.82
N GLN A 105 5.67 -26.70 0.53
CA GLN A 105 6.42 -27.28 -0.58
C GLN A 105 7.88 -26.82 -0.59
N ALA A 106 8.14 -25.56 -0.22
CA ALA A 106 9.50 -25.02 -0.17
C ALA A 106 10.40 -25.71 0.86
N GLN A 107 9.82 -26.32 1.91
CA GLN A 107 10.60 -27.06 2.93
C GLN A 107 11.29 -28.31 2.37
N ASN A 108 10.84 -28.81 1.23
CA ASN A 108 11.38 -30.01 0.59
C ASN A 108 12.23 -29.70 -0.65
N MET A 109 12.42 -28.44 -1.01
CA MET A 109 13.19 -28.02 -2.17
C MET A 109 14.60 -27.59 -1.75
N THR A 110 15.60 -27.83 -2.61
CA THR A 110 16.91 -27.20 -2.42
C THR A 110 16.86 -25.71 -2.78
N ALA A 111 17.89 -24.95 -2.38
CA ALA A 111 17.98 -23.53 -2.72
C ALA A 111 18.02 -23.32 -4.25
N GLU A 112 18.69 -24.21 -4.97
CA GLU A 112 18.79 -24.18 -6.43
C GLU A 112 17.46 -24.49 -7.11
N GLU A 113 16.73 -25.49 -6.62
CA GLU A 113 15.39 -25.83 -7.14
C GLU A 113 14.40 -24.69 -6.90
N LEU A 114 14.48 -24.06 -5.73
CA LEU A 114 13.65 -22.92 -5.38
C LEU A 114 13.97 -21.70 -6.26
N GLN A 115 15.25 -21.41 -6.46
CA GLN A 115 15.69 -20.33 -7.34
C GLN A 115 15.22 -20.55 -8.79
N ALA A 116 15.37 -21.76 -9.32
CA ALA A 116 14.88 -22.11 -10.65
C ALA A 116 13.36 -21.95 -10.77
N ALA A 117 12.60 -22.32 -9.72
CA ALA A 117 11.16 -22.12 -9.68
C ALA A 117 10.77 -20.63 -9.70
N VAL A 118 11.49 -19.78 -8.96
CA VAL A 118 11.28 -18.32 -8.99
C VAL A 118 11.56 -17.77 -10.39
N GLU A 119 12.71 -18.12 -10.98
CA GLU A 119 13.10 -17.65 -12.33
C GLU A 119 12.07 -18.02 -13.40
N GLN A 120 11.45 -19.19 -13.29
CA GLN A 120 10.41 -19.63 -14.20
C GLN A 120 9.05 -18.92 -13.96
N GLN A 121 8.69 -18.68 -12.69
CA GLN A 121 7.37 -18.15 -12.33
C GLN A 121 7.28 -16.62 -12.41
N THR A 122 8.38 -15.90 -12.16
CA THR A 122 8.39 -14.43 -12.17
C THR A 122 7.90 -13.84 -13.50
N PRO A 123 8.39 -14.27 -14.69
CA PRO A 123 7.91 -13.73 -15.95
C PRO A 123 6.42 -13.98 -16.19
N MET A 124 5.92 -15.17 -15.79
CA MET A 124 4.52 -15.52 -15.91
C MET A 124 3.64 -14.65 -14.99
N MET A 125 4.09 -14.40 -13.76
CA MET A 125 3.41 -13.51 -12.82
C MET A 125 3.33 -12.08 -13.37
N LEU A 126 4.45 -11.54 -13.85
CA LEU A 126 4.48 -10.19 -14.44
C LEU A 126 3.57 -10.09 -15.68
N SER A 127 3.59 -11.10 -16.55
CA SER A 127 2.67 -11.17 -17.69
C SER A 127 1.21 -11.19 -17.24
N THR A 128 0.90 -11.91 -16.17
CA THR A 128 -0.46 -11.98 -15.61
C THR A 128 -0.89 -10.62 -15.05
N PHE A 129 -0.01 -9.94 -14.31
CA PHE A 129 -0.28 -8.59 -13.82
C PHE A 129 -0.47 -7.59 -14.95
N ALA A 130 0.30 -7.72 -16.04
CA ALA A 130 0.14 -6.87 -17.21
C ALA A 130 -1.22 -7.10 -17.89
N GLN A 131 -1.62 -8.37 -18.06
CA GLN A 131 -2.90 -8.73 -18.65
C GLN A 131 -4.11 -8.29 -17.81
N GLN A 132 -3.99 -8.33 -16.48
CA GLN A 132 -5.01 -7.83 -15.56
C GLN A 132 -5.03 -6.29 -15.45
N GLY A 133 -4.08 -5.60 -16.09
CA GLY A 133 -3.94 -4.16 -16.00
C GLY A 133 -3.38 -3.66 -14.66
N LEU A 134 -2.81 -4.52 -13.82
CA LEU A 134 -2.18 -4.13 -12.56
C LEU A 134 -0.84 -3.42 -12.77
N ILE A 135 -0.12 -3.82 -13.82
CA ILE A 135 1.07 -3.13 -14.32
C ILE A 135 0.89 -2.83 -15.79
N LYS A 136 1.54 -1.77 -16.25
CA LYS A 136 1.59 -1.38 -17.66
C LYS A 136 3.03 -1.45 -18.13
N GLU A 137 3.30 -2.23 -19.17
CA GLU A 137 4.62 -2.22 -19.81
C GLU A 137 4.81 -0.92 -20.59
N THR A 138 6.01 -0.36 -20.48
CA THR A 138 6.46 0.86 -21.14
C THR A 138 7.77 0.56 -21.88
N GLU A 139 8.27 1.50 -22.68
CA GLU A 139 9.54 1.32 -23.39
C GLU A 139 10.74 1.05 -22.45
N LYS A 140 10.69 1.54 -21.21
CA LYS A 140 11.81 1.47 -20.24
C LYS A 140 11.62 0.41 -19.15
N GLY A 141 10.39 -0.06 -18.94
CA GLY A 141 10.07 -0.96 -17.86
C GLY A 141 8.57 -1.00 -17.58
N TYR A 142 8.18 -0.85 -16.32
CA TYR A 142 6.78 -0.93 -15.92
C TYR A 142 6.31 0.32 -15.19
N GLU A 143 5.02 0.57 -15.31
CA GLU A 143 4.29 1.62 -14.61
C GLU A 143 3.06 1.04 -13.92
N THR A 144 2.77 1.55 -12.73
CA THR A 144 1.49 1.34 -12.05
C THR A 144 0.99 2.67 -11.51
N LYS A 145 -0.26 2.99 -11.82
CA LYS A 145 -1.00 4.11 -11.24
C LYS A 145 -2.16 3.58 -10.41
N LEU A 146 -2.28 4.03 -9.17
CA LEU A 146 -3.38 3.73 -8.27
C LEU A 146 -4.16 5.01 -7.99
N THR A 147 -5.49 4.92 -8.05
CA THR A 147 -6.39 5.98 -7.59
C THR A 147 -7.41 5.39 -6.63
N LEU A 148 -7.73 6.11 -5.56
CA LEU A 148 -8.86 5.83 -4.69
C LEU A 148 -9.65 7.13 -4.52
N LYS A 149 -10.95 7.07 -4.83
CA LYS A 149 -11.84 8.21 -4.65
C LYS A 149 -13.26 7.70 -4.46
N ASP A 150 -13.99 8.32 -3.53
CA ASP A 150 -15.40 8.02 -3.27
C ASP A 150 -15.65 6.52 -2.96
N GLY A 151 -14.68 5.85 -2.32
CA GLY A 151 -14.74 4.42 -2.02
C GLY A 151 -14.44 3.50 -3.21
N GLU A 152 -14.10 4.03 -4.38
CA GLU A 152 -13.76 3.28 -5.58
C GLU A 152 -12.25 3.31 -5.86
N ALA A 153 -11.64 2.12 -5.93
CA ALA A 153 -10.23 1.97 -6.28
C ALA A 153 -10.07 1.62 -7.77
N SER A 154 -9.07 2.21 -8.41
CA SER A 154 -8.63 1.79 -9.75
C SER A 154 -7.12 1.63 -9.80
N VAL A 155 -6.66 0.67 -10.60
CA VAL A 155 -5.26 0.51 -10.97
C VAL A 155 -5.14 0.58 -12.47
N ASN A 156 -4.33 1.52 -12.95
CA ASN A 156 -4.17 1.86 -14.37
C ASN A 156 -5.51 2.12 -15.09
N GLY A 157 -6.52 2.62 -14.37
CA GLY A 157 -7.86 2.86 -14.87
C GLY A 157 -8.80 1.64 -14.83
N THR A 158 -8.30 0.46 -14.46
CA THR A 158 -9.11 -0.73 -14.24
C THR A 158 -9.64 -0.72 -12.80
N PRO A 159 -10.97 -0.74 -12.57
CA PRO A 159 -11.53 -0.83 -11.24
C PRO A 159 -11.07 -2.10 -10.52
N ILE A 160 -10.71 -1.98 -9.23
CA ILE A 160 -10.39 -3.12 -8.38
C ILE A 160 -11.47 -3.24 -7.30
N PRO A 161 -12.08 -4.42 -7.14
CA PRO A 161 -13.06 -4.64 -6.08
C PRO A 161 -12.35 -4.56 -4.71
N LEU A 162 -12.93 -3.76 -3.82
CA LEU A 162 -12.48 -3.66 -2.44
C LEU A 162 -13.37 -4.55 -1.56
N PRO A 163 -12.81 -5.49 -0.78
CA PRO A 163 -13.61 -6.46 -0.01
C PRO A 163 -14.42 -5.83 1.13
N PHE A 164 -14.19 -4.55 1.42
CA PHE A 164 -14.81 -3.77 2.48
C PHE A 164 -15.51 -2.50 1.97
N ALA A 165 -15.51 -2.23 0.66
CA ALA A 165 -16.30 -1.10 0.16
C ALA A 165 -17.80 -1.39 0.36
N PRO A 166 -18.61 -0.38 0.71
CA PRO A 166 -20.07 -0.54 0.74
C PRO A 166 -20.54 -1.00 -0.65
N GLN A 167 -21.39 -2.03 -0.67
CA GLN A 167 -22.05 -2.55 -1.89
C GLN A 167 -23.11 -1.57 -2.40
#